data_AF-A0AAD5NVW2-F1
#
_entry.id   AF-A0AAD5NVW2-F1
#
_cell.length_a   1.000
_cell.length_b   1.000
_cell.length_c   1.000
_cell.angle_alpha   90.00
_cell.angle_beta   90.00
_cell.angle_gamma   90.00
#
_symmetry.space_group_name_H-M   'P 1'
#
loop_
_entity.id
_entity.type
_entity.pdbx_description
1 polymer ?
#
loop_
_entity_poly.entity_id
_entity_poly.type
_entity_poly.pdbx_seq_one_letter_code
_entity_poly.pdbx_strand_id
1 'polypeptide(L)'
;MAREVLQVQDGIFSNRPANVAITYLTYDRADMAFADYGPFWRQMRKICVINLFSRRRTKSWASVREEVDSMVQMVMKKTGKPVKIGELVFSLTRNITYRQRSKHR
;
A
#
# COMPACT_ATOMS: atom_id res chain seq x y z
N MET A 1 -5.10 -25.55 7.55
CA MET A 1 -5.98 -24.49 8.11
C MET A 1 -5.94 -23.20 7.30
N ALA A 2 -4.78 -22.55 7.08
CA ALA A 2 -4.74 -21.27 6.35
C ALA A 2 -5.34 -21.31 4.93
N ARG A 3 -5.06 -22.37 4.15
CA ARG A 3 -5.64 -22.57 2.81
C ARG A 3 -7.18 -22.67 2.84
N GLU A 4 -7.73 -23.39 3.81
CA GLU A 4 -9.17 -23.53 3.96
C GLU A 4 -9.84 -22.17 4.20
N VAL A 5 -9.27 -21.36 5.09
CA VAL A 5 -9.84 -20.05 5.45
C VAL A 5 -9.64 -19.00 4.35
N LEU A 6 -8.45 -18.94 3.73
CA LEU A 6 -8.07 -17.84 2.84
C LEU A 6 -8.32 -18.11 1.35
N GLN A 7 -8.65 -19.34 0.97
CA GLN A 7 -8.90 -19.71 -0.43
C GLN A 7 -10.20 -20.48 -0.61
N VAL A 8 -10.42 -21.55 0.17
CA VAL A 8 -11.58 -22.44 -0.03
C VAL A 8 -12.86 -21.79 0.50
N GLN A 9 -12.77 -21.14 1.65
CA GLN A 9 -13.89 -20.51 2.36
C GLN A 9 -13.69 -19.00 2.51
N ASP A 10 -12.94 -18.39 1.58
CA ASP A 10 -12.57 -16.97 1.65
C ASP A 10 -13.79 -16.06 1.72
N GLY A 11 -14.87 -16.36 0.98
CA GLY A 11 -16.11 -15.58 0.99
C GLY A 11 -16.81 -15.54 2.35
N ILE A 12 -16.65 -16.58 3.18
CA ILE A 12 -17.24 -16.64 4.54
C ILE A 12 -16.36 -15.86 5.52
N PHE A 13 -15.04 -15.97 5.39
CA PHE A 13 -14.06 -15.39 6.32
C PHE A 13 -13.45 -14.05 5.87
N SER A 14 -13.97 -13.44 4.80
CA SER A 14 -13.44 -12.19 4.26
C SER A 14 -13.77 -10.96 5.10
N ASN A 15 -14.85 -11.00 5.88
CA ASN A 15 -15.30 -9.87 6.70
C ASN A 15 -14.36 -9.64 7.88
N ARG A 16 -14.02 -8.38 8.13
CA ARG A 16 -13.08 -7.98 9.19
C ARG A 16 -13.82 -7.23 10.30
N PRO A 17 -13.71 -7.68 11.56
CA PRO A 17 -14.25 -6.91 12.68
C PRO A 17 -13.69 -5.50 12.72
N ALA A 18 -14.56 -4.50 12.90
CA ALA A 18 -14.19 -3.10 13.05
C ALA A 18 -14.51 -2.64 14.48
N ASN A 19 -13.55 -1.97 15.11
CA ASN A 19 -13.78 -1.24 16.36
C ASN A 19 -14.22 0.20 16.04
N VAL A 20 -14.61 0.96 17.08
CA VAL A 20 -15.10 2.34 16.93
C VAL A 20 -14.12 3.24 16.16
N ALA A 21 -12.81 3.10 16.41
CA ALA A 21 -11.81 3.89 15.71
C ALA A 21 -11.75 3.56 14.22
N ILE A 22 -11.81 2.28 13.85
CA ILE A 22 -11.86 1.84 12.45
C ILE A 22 -13.13 2.37 11.79
N THR A 23 -14.29 2.17 12.39
CA THR A 23 -15.57 2.64 11.85
C THR A 23 -15.54 4.15 11.60
N TYR A 24 -15.02 4.93 12.54
CA TYR A 24 -14.87 6.37 12.38
C TYR A 24 -13.90 6.75 11.25
N LEU A 25 -12.69 6.20 11.25
CA LEU A 25 -11.64 6.56 10.27
C LEU A 25 -11.95 6.11 8.84
N THR A 26 -12.76 5.06 8.68
CA THR A 26 -13.11 4.47 7.39
C THR A 26 -14.48 4.91 6.88
N TYR A 27 -15.11 5.90 7.52
CA TYR A 27 -16.45 6.39 7.17
C TYR A 27 -17.47 5.25 7.16
N ASP A 28 -17.66 4.62 8.31
CA ASP A 28 -18.53 3.46 8.49
C ASP A 28 -18.16 2.28 7.58
N ARG A 29 -16.86 1.95 7.55
CA ARG A 29 -16.30 0.83 6.77
C ARG A 29 -16.53 0.98 5.26
N ALA A 30 -16.58 2.22 4.75
CA ALA A 30 -16.62 2.53 3.33
C ALA A 30 -15.20 2.58 2.70
N ASP A 31 -14.34 1.64 3.07
CA ASP A 31 -12.95 1.55 2.61
C ASP A 31 -12.61 0.17 2.00
N MET A 32 -11.39 0.03 1.48
CA MET A 32 -10.95 -1.23 0.85
C MET A 32 -10.49 -2.28 1.87
N ALA A 33 -10.09 -1.87 3.08
CA ALA A 33 -9.50 -2.77 4.06
C ALA A 33 -10.54 -3.40 4.99
N PHE A 34 -11.55 -2.64 5.44
CA PHE A 34 -12.52 -3.05 6.45
C PHE A 34 -13.96 -3.14 5.97
N ALA A 35 -14.30 -2.74 4.74
CA ALA A 35 -15.63 -3.01 4.19
C ALA A 35 -15.96 -4.50 4.22
N ASP A 36 -17.23 -4.81 4.50
CA ASP A 36 -17.73 -6.18 4.37
C ASP A 36 -17.70 -6.63 2.91
N TYR A 37 -17.47 -7.92 2.73
CA TYR A 37 -17.47 -8.56 1.44
C TYR A 37 -18.85 -8.42 0.79
N GLY A 38 -18.87 -7.75 -0.36
CA GLY A 38 -20.09 -7.47 -1.10
C GLY A 38 -19.80 -6.74 -2.41
N PRO A 39 -20.84 -6.29 -3.13
CA PRO A 39 -20.69 -5.59 -4.41
C PRO A 39 -19.76 -4.36 -4.33
N PHE A 40 -19.91 -3.56 -3.26
CA PHE A 40 -19.07 -2.38 -3.01
C PHE A 40 -17.58 -2.75 -2.92
N TRP A 41 -17.23 -3.68 -2.02
CA TRP A 41 -15.84 -4.10 -1.82
C TRP A 41 -15.25 -4.72 -3.09
N ARG A 42 -16.03 -5.55 -3.82
CA ARG A 42 -15.60 -6.15 -5.11
C ARG A 42 -15.28 -5.07 -6.15
N GLN A 43 -16.11 -4.03 -6.25
CA GLN A 43 -15.88 -2.92 -7.17
C GLN A 43 -14.65 -2.10 -6.78
N MET A 44 -14.49 -1.77 -5.50
CA MET A 44 -13.33 -1.03 -5.01
C MET A 44 -12.03 -1.82 -5.24
N ARG A 45 -12.05 -3.14 -4.97
CA ARG A 45 -10.93 -4.05 -5.28
C ARG A 45 -10.54 -4.01 -6.74
N LYS A 46 -11.53 -4.11 -7.64
CA LYS A 46 -11.31 -4.06 -9.09
C LYS A 46 -10.63 -2.76 -9.51
N ILE A 47 -11.11 -1.62 -9.01
CA ILE A 47 -10.51 -0.30 -9.28
C ILE A 47 -9.07 -0.26 -8.77
N CYS A 48 -8.81 -0.68 -7.53
CA CYS A 48 -7.46 -0.71 -6.98
C CYS A 48 -6.52 -1.60 -7.80
N VAL A 49 -6.94 -2.82 -8.15
CA VAL A 49 -6.10 -3.75 -8.93
C VAL A 49 -5.80 -3.19 -10.32
N ILE A 50 -6.78 -2.60 -10.99
CA ILE A 50 -6.61 -2.10 -12.37
C ILE A 50 -5.83 -0.78 -12.40
N ASN A 51 -6.09 0.15 -11.49
CA ASN A 51 -5.55 1.50 -11.58
C ASN A 51 -4.36 1.74 -10.64
N LEU A 52 -4.36 1.13 -9.45
CA LEU A 52 -3.29 1.32 -8.47
C LEU A 52 -2.24 0.21 -8.52
N PHE A 53 -2.65 -1.06 -8.66
CA PHE A 53 -1.70 -2.17 -8.57
C PHE A 53 -1.34 -2.80 -9.92
N SER A 54 -1.87 -2.27 -11.03
CA SER A 54 -1.56 -2.80 -12.35
C SER A 54 -0.12 -2.51 -12.75
N ARG A 55 0.53 -3.54 -13.32
CA ARG A 55 1.88 -3.47 -13.90
C ARG A 55 2.01 -2.45 -15.03
N ARG A 56 0.89 -2.03 -15.65
CA ARG A 56 0.87 -1.03 -16.73
C ARG A 56 1.33 0.37 -16.31
N ARG A 57 1.55 0.62 -15.01
CA ARG A 57 2.19 1.85 -14.54
C ARG A 57 3.72 1.80 -14.76
N THR A 58 4.18 1.79 -16.01
CA THR A 58 5.62 1.89 -16.33
C THR A 58 6.29 3.13 -15.70
N LYS A 59 5.54 4.24 -15.58
CA LYS A 59 5.99 5.46 -14.89
C LYS A 59 6.17 5.30 -13.37
N SER A 60 5.45 4.38 -12.71
CA SER A 60 5.61 4.16 -11.26
C SER A 60 6.97 3.53 -10.94
N TRP A 61 7.38 2.56 -11.75
CA TRP A 61 8.65 1.85 -11.57
C TRP A 61 9.86 2.73 -11.84
N ALA A 62 9.78 3.66 -12.80
CA ALA A 62 10.82 4.67 -13.02
C ALA A 62 10.97 5.57 -11.77
N SER A 63 9.85 6.08 -11.24
CA SER A 63 9.88 6.91 -10.02
C SER A 63 10.40 6.16 -8.79
N VAL A 64 10.12 4.87 -8.66
CA VAL A 64 10.66 4.05 -7.55
C VAL A 64 12.18 3.94 -7.67
N ARG A 65 12.71 3.71 -8.87
CA ARG A 65 14.16 3.67 -9.11
C ARG A 65 14.83 5.01 -8.74
N GLU A 66 14.26 6.14 -9.17
CA GLU A 66 14.77 7.47 -8.81
C GLU A 66 14.86 7.69 -7.28
N GLU A 67 13.86 7.26 -6.52
CA GLU A 67 13.86 7.38 -5.05
C GLU A 67 14.91 6.47 -4.41
N VAL A 68 15.08 5.25 -4.93
CA VAL A 68 16.12 4.32 -4.46
C VAL A 68 17.51 4.87 -4.76
N ASP A 69 17.75 5.38 -5.97
CA ASP A 69 19.03 5.97 -6.35
C ASP A 69 19.36 7.18 -5.47
N SER A 70 18.38 8.05 -5.22
CA SER A 70 18.52 9.20 -4.31
C SER A 70 18.86 8.77 -2.88
N MET A 71 18.24 7.70 -2.38
CA MET A 71 18.55 7.13 -1.08
C MET A 71 19.97 6.56 -1.02
N VAL A 72 20.40 5.81 -2.05
CA VAL A 72 21.76 5.26 -2.14
C VAL A 72 22.79 6.40 -2.14
N GLN A 73 22.57 7.45 -2.91
CA GLN A 73 23.44 8.63 -2.93
C GLN A 73 23.52 9.32 -1.55
N MET A 74 22.41 9.40 -0.81
CA MET A 74 22.41 9.93 0.56
C MET A 74 23.27 9.08 1.50
N VAL A 75 23.19 7.74 1.39
CA VAL A 75 23.99 6.81 2.20
C VAL A 75 25.47 6.93 1.85
N MET A 76 25.82 6.99 0.56
CA MET A 76 27.20 7.13 0.11
C MET A 76 27.87 8.41 0.66
N LYS A 77 27.13 9.52 0.77
CA LYS A 77 27.62 10.76 1.40
C LYS A 77 27.88 10.66 2.90
N LYS A 78 27.32 9.64 3.57
CA LYS A 78 27.49 9.38 5.01
C LYS A 78 28.46 8.24 5.29
N THR A 79 29.28 7.85 4.30
CA THR A 79 30.29 6.79 4.45
C THR A 79 31.17 7.04 5.69
N GLY A 80 31.36 5.99 6.50
CA GLY A 80 32.13 6.07 7.75
C GLY A 80 31.36 6.61 8.96
N LYS A 81 30.09 7.01 8.82
CA LYS A 81 29.22 7.41 9.94
C LYS A 81 28.10 6.38 10.17
N PRO A 82 27.67 6.15 11.42
CA PRO A 82 26.50 5.33 11.70
C PRO A 82 25.24 5.88 11.01
N VAL A 83 24.46 5.00 10.39
CA VAL A 83 23.20 5.34 9.71
C VAL A 83 22.05 4.59 10.38
N LYS A 84 20.97 5.29 10.70
CA LYS A 84 19.73 4.71 11.21
C LYS A 84 18.88 4.17 10.06
N ILE A 85 18.94 2.87 9.84
CA ILE A 85 18.25 2.21 8.72
C ILE A 85 16.73 2.37 8.81
N GLY A 86 16.14 2.34 10.01
CA GLY A 86 14.69 2.48 10.20
C GLY A 86 14.14 3.80 9.65
N GLU A 87 14.83 4.92 9.93
CA GLU A 87 14.45 6.25 9.43
C GLU A 87 14.60 6.33 7.91
N LEU A 88 15.65 5.71 7.37
CA LEU A 88 15.94 5.69 5.94
C LEU A 88 14.86 4.92 5.16
N VAL A 89 14.52 3.71 5.61
CA VAL A 89 13.46 2.88 4.99
C VAL A 89 12.11 3.59 5.11
N PHE A 90 11.79 4.15 6.29
CA PHE A 90 10.55 4.90 6.47
C PHE A 90 10.47 6.08 5.49
N SER A 91 11.53 6.86 5.34
CA SER A 91 11.58 7.97 4.39
C SER A 91 11.43 7.50 2.94
N LEU A 92 12.08 6.40 2.55
CA LEU A 92 11.95 5.84 1.20
C LEU A 92 10.50 5.40 0.93
N THR A 93 9.91 4.62 1.83
CA THR A 93 8.52 4.14 1.70
C THR A 93 7.54 5.31 1.61
N ARG A 94 7.77 6.36 2.42
CA ARG A 94 6.99 7.59 2.40
C ARG A 94 7.08 8.28 1.04
N ASN A 95 8.29 8.51 0.53
CA ASN A 95 8.50 9.20 -0.75
C ASN A 95 7.89 8.42 -1.92
N ILE A 96 8.11 7.10 -1.96
CA ILE A 96 7.50 6.22 -2.97
C ILE A 96 5.98 6.38 -2.92
N THR A 97 5.35 6.22 -1.75
CA THR A 97 3.89 6.26 -1.60
C THR A 97 3.29 7.60 -2.05
N TYR A 98 3.85 8.74 -1.66
CA TYR A 98 3.30 10.05 -2.03
C TYR A 98 3.56 10.42 -3.49
N ARG A 99 4.74 10.08 -4.05
CA ARG A 99 5.08 10.42 -5.44
C ARG A 99 4.25 9.65 -6.45
N GLN A 100 3.81 8.42 -6.11
CA GLN A 100 2.85 7.67 -6.93
C GLN A 100 1.52 8.39 -7.13
N ARG A 101 1.11 9.23 -6.18
CA ARG A 101 -0.20 9.91 -6.20
C ARG A 101 -0.16 11.27 -6.91
N SER A 102 1.02 11.88 -7.07
CA SER A 102 1.17 13.24 -7.60
C SER A 102 1.10 13.36 -9.13
N LYS A 103 1.26 12.27 -9.90
CA LYS A 103 1.31 12.32 -11.38
C LYS A 103 0.00 11.90 -12.09
N HIS A 104 -1.11 11.79 -11.36
CA HIS A 104 -2.46 11.49 -11.90
C HIS A 104 -3.38 12.72 -11.87
N ARG A 105 -2.81 13.92 -11.78
CA ARG A 105 -3.50 15.20 -11.96
C ARG A 105 -2.88 15.93 -13.14
#